data_AF-A0A3L7PU06-F1
#
_entry.id   AF-A0A3L7PU06-F1
#
_cell.length_a   1.000
_cell.length_b   1.000
_cell.length_c   1.000
_cell.angle_alpha   90.00
_cell.angle_beta   90.00
_cell.angle_gamma   90.00
#
_symmetry.space_group_name_H-M   'P 1'
#
loop_
_entity.id
_entity.type
_entity.pdbx_description
1 polymer ?
#
loop_
_entity_poly.entity_id
_entity_poly.type
_entity_poly.pdbx_seq_one_letter_code
_entity_poly.pdbx_strand_id
1 'polypeptide(L)'
;MVVDSNEAGKFRLPKGIRPGPQSTVIPKEGYRHGVFKDGGRKVPMLAASVSAERLFEVFADLLGVFEDSVDVYLQRHAGGDKAREMLREGVELPVLLSNLYGAEELLVDDGATGLVVCASHGKQMTEVHFDDHKALIVYAYNLTPFMEVLDQHLIPR
;
A
#
# COMPACT_ATOMS: atom_id res chain seq x y z
N MET A 1 4.89 -9.75 37.87
CA MET A 1 4.77 -9.92 36.41
C MET A 1 5.39 -8.69 35.80
N VAL A 2 6.66 -8.80 35.39
CA VAL A 2 7.41 -7.68 34.82
C VAL A 2 6.87 -7.49 33.41
N VAL A 3 6.26 -6.33 33.15
CA VAL A 3 5.84 -5.95 31.80
C VAL A 3 7.14 -5.62 31.06
N ASP A 4 7.53 -6.50 30.15
CA ASP A 4 8.75 -6.37 29.38
C ASP A 4 8.58 -5.20 28.40
N SER A 5 9.27 -4.09 28.65
CA SER A 5 9.14 -2.81 27.95
C SER A 5 9.82 -2.81 26.57
N ASN A 6 9.78 -3.94 25.85
CA ASN A 6 10.50 -4.15 24.59
C ASN A 6 9.60 -4.69 23.44
N GLU A 7 8.28 -4.59 23.59
CA GLU A 7 7.31 -4.93 22.52
C GLU A 7 6.98 -3.76 21.58
N ALA A 8 7.18 -2.51 22.03
CA ALA A 8 7.03 -1.33 21.17
C ALA A 8 8.22 -1.27 20.20
N GLY A 9 8.01 -1.68 18.93
CA GLY A 9 8.99 -1.53 17.85
C GLY A 9 9.43 -2.79 17.10
N LYS A 10 8.77 -3.94 17.30
CA LYS A 10 8.99 -5.12 16.43
C LYS A 10 7.99 -5.10 15.28
N PHE A 11 8.49 -5.20 14.04
CA PHE A 11 7.66 -5.30 12.84
C PHE A 11 6.64 -6.43 12.97
N ARG A 12 5.35 -6.10 12.78
CA ARG A 12 4.26 -7.07 12.81
C ARG A 12 3.71 -7.30 11.41
N LEU A 13 3.63 -8.57 11.03
CA LEU A 13 2.99 -8.97 9.79
C LEU A 13 1.47 -8.79 9.88
N PRO A 14 0.81 -8.33 8.81
CA PRO A 14 -0.65 -8.31 8.73
C PRO A 14 -1.24 -9.72 8.88
N LYS A 15 -2.46 -9.83 9.46
CA LYS A 15 -3.05 -11.14 9.78
C LYS A 15 -3.29 -12.01 8.56
N GLY A 16 -3.45 -11.43 7.38
CA GLY A 16 -3.59 -12.19 6.12
C GLY A 16 -2.28 -12.77 5.59
N ILE A 17 -1.13 -12.34 6.12
CA ILE A 17 0.19 -12.69 5.58
C ILE A 17 0.87 -13.74 6.44
N ARG A 18 1.27 -14.84 5.80
CA ARG A 18 2.01 -15.95 6.43
C ARG A 18 3.23 -16.27 5.59
N PRO A 19 4.46 -16.08 6.13
CA PRO A 19 5.65 -16.63 5.52
C PRO A 19 5.50 -18.14 5.35
N GLY A 20 6.03 -18.67 4.25
CA GLY A 20 6.02 -20.12 4.03
C GLY A 20 6.72 -20.87 5.18
N PRO A 21 6.35 -22.13 5.46
CA PRO A 21 6.87 -22.88 6.61
C PRO A 21 8.40 -23.03 6.66
N GLN A 22 9.08 -22.89 5.52
CA GLN A 22 10.54 -22.99 5.37
C GLN A 22 11.20 -21.62 5.11
N SER A 23 10.46 -20.53 5.20
CA SER A 23 11.01 -19.19 4.97
C SER A 23 12.06 -18.86 6.03
N THR A 24 13.28 -18.55 5.59
CA THR A 24 14.35 -18.02 6.43
C THR A 24 14.39 -16.48 6.43
N VAL A 25 13.45 -15.83 5.72
CA VAL A 25 13.37 -14.37 5.64
C VAL A 25 12.82 -13.83 6.94
N ILE A 26 13.55 -12.92 7.57
CA ILE A 26 13.10 -12.14 8.72
C ILE A 26 12.42 -10.87 8.17
N PRO A 27 11.09 -10.75 8.28
CA PRO A 27 10.38 -9.56 7.81
C PRO A 27 10.80 -8.32 8.60
N LYS A 28 10.91 -7.19 7.90
CA LYS A 28 11.28 -5.90 8.48
C LYS A 28 10.49 -4.79 7.81
N GLU A 29 10.24 -3.74 8.56
CA GLU A 29 9.75 -2.48 8.02
C GLU A 29 10.82 -1.84 7.15
N GLY A 30 10.40 -1.18 6.07
CA GLY A 30 11.27 -0.36 5.26
C GLY A 30 10.76 -0.16 3.83
N TYR A 31 11.39 0.75 3.10
CA TYR A 31 11.04 1.06 1.72
C TYR A 31 12.26 1.12 0.81
N ARG A 32 12.10 0.66 -0.43
CA ARG A 32 13.17 0.69 -1.43
C ARG A 32 12.73 1.39 -2.70
N HIS A 33 13.72 1.92 -3.41
CA HIS A 33 13.53 2.49 -4.74
C HIS A 33 13.72 1.41 -5.80
N GLY A 34 12.94 1.51 -6.87
CA GLY A 34 13.07 0.66 -8.05
C GLY A 34 12.68 1.39 -9.32
N VAL A 35 12.65 0.65 -10.41
CA VAL A 35 12.12 1.12 -11.69
C VAL A 35 11.28 -0.01 -12.29
N PHE A 36 10.00 0.24 -12.47
CA PHE A 36 9.12 -0.64 -13.23
C PHE A 36 9.42 -0.51 -14.72
N LYS A 37 9.53 -1.65 -15.40
CA LYS A 37 9.83 -1.72 -16.83
C LYS A 37 8.79 -2.61 -17.51
N ASP A 38 7.94 -2.01 -18.32
CA ASP A 38 7.00 -2.74 -19.16
C ASP A 38 6.82 -2.05 -20.50
N GLY A 39 6.79 -2.83 -21.59
CA GLY A 39 6.59 -2.32 -22.95
C GLY A 39 7.52 -1.17 -23.38
N GLY A 40 8.73 -1.07 -22.81
CA GLY A 40 9.68 0.02 -23.06
C GLY A 40 9.48 1.27 -22.20
N ARG A 41 8.42 1.34 -21.39
CA ARG A 41 8.21 2.39 -20.38
C ARG A 41 9.11 2.12 -19.16
N LYS A 42 9.62 3.18 -18.56
CA LYS A 42 10.39 3.14 -17.31
C LYS A 42 9.74 4.09 -16.32
N VAL A 43 9.12 3.54 -15.29
CA VAL A 43 8.42 4.33 -14.26
C VAL A 43 9.16 4.12 -12.94
N PRO A 44 9.67 5.19 -12.30
CA PRO A 44 10.23 5.08 -10.96
C PRO A 44 9.20 4.51 -9.99
N MET A 45 9.66 3.69 -9.04
CA MET A 45 8.78 3.09 -8.04
C MET A 45 9.37 3.12 -6.63
N LEU A 46 8.48 3.13 -5.64
CA LEU A 46 8.76 2.78 -4.26
C LEU A 46 8.02 1.48 -3.93
N ALA A 47 8.66 0.62 -3.15
CA ALA A 47 7.99 -0.50 -2.51
C ALA A 47 8.29 -0.45 -1.02
N ALA A 48 7.25 -0.36 -0.20
CA ALA A 48 7.33 -0.26 1.25
C ALA A 48 6.63 -1.45 1.93
N SER A 49 7.27 -1.95 2.98
CA SER A 49 6.67 -2.86 3.95
C SER A 49 6.47 -2.08 5.24
N VAL A 50 5.25 -2.10 5.77
CA VAL A 50 4.83 -1.35 6.96
C VAL A 50 4.20 -2.32 7.95
N SER A 51 4.45 -2.08 9.24
CA SER A 51 3.87 -2.91 10.31
C SER A 51 2.34 -2.85 10.28
N ALA A 52 1.67 -3.98 10.53
CA ALA A 52 0.22 -4.16 10.36
C ALA A 52 -0.63 -3.04 10.98
N GLU A 53 -0.30 -2.62 12.20
CA GLU A 53 -0.99 -1.58 12.96
C GLU A 53 -0.89 -0.17 12.37
N ARG A 54 0.01 0.04 11.42
CA ARG A 54 0.30 1.34 10.78
C ARG A 54 0.03 1.32 9.29
N LEU A 55 -0.13 0.13 8.71
CA LEU A 55 -0.23 -0.09 7.28
C LEU A 55 -1.35 0.74 6.65
N PHE A 56 -2.51 0.77 7.29
CA PHE A 56 -3.65 1.53 6.80
C PHE A 56 -3.41 3.04 6.86
N GLU A 57 -2.94 3.57 7.99
CA GLU A 57 -2.64 5.00 8.16
C GLU A 57 -1.57 5.48 7.16
N VAL A 58 -0.48 4.72 6.98
CA VAL A 58 0.55 5.06 6.00
C VAL A 58 -0.02 5.04 4.58
N PHE A 59 -0.88 4.08 4.25
CA PHE A 59 -1.55 4.06 2.95
C PHE A 59 -2.45 5.29 2.76
N ALA A 60 -3.28 5.63 3.75
CA ALA A 60 -4.16 6.78 3.70
C ALA A 60 -3.38 8.10 3.50
N ASP A 61 -2.24 8.27 4.18
CA ASP A 61 -1.40 9.45 4.02
C ASP A 61 -0.69 9.50 2.66
N LEU A 62 -0.30 8.35 2.10
CA LEU A 62 0.20 8.29 0.72
C LEU A 62 -0.89 8.73 -0.27
N LEU A 63 -2.16 8.41 0.00
CA LEU A 63 -3.27 8.90 -0.81
C LEU A 63 -3.47 10.42 -0.69
N GLY A 64 -3.05 11.02 0.43
CA GLY A 64 -3.05 12.48 0.62
C GLY A 64 -2.15 13.26 -0.34
N VAL A 65 -1.26 12.57 -1.08
CA VAL A 65 -0.46 13.18 -2.15
C VAL A 65 -1.29 13.41 -3.43
N PHE A 66 -2.38 12.65 -3.63
CA PHE A 66 -3.28 12.89 -4.76
C PHE A 66 -4.09 14.17 -4.57
N GLU A 67 -4.57 14.69 -5.70
CA GLU A 67 -5.47 15.84 -5.75
C GLU A 67 -6.94 15.40 -5.65
N ASP A 68 -7.87 16.34 -5.82
CA ASP A 68 -9.33 16.26 -5.67
C ASP A 68 -9.99 14.89 -5.90
N SER A 69 -9.75 14.25 -7.05
CA SER A 69 -10.36 12.99 -7.43
C SER A 69 -9.36 11.99 -8.04
N VAL A 70 -9.71 10.72 -7.88
CA VAL A 70 -8.91 9.56 -8.27
C VAL A 70 -9.77 8.47 -8.89
N ASP A 71 -9.13 7.62 -9.68
CA ASP A 71 -9.73 6.39 -10.20
C ASP A 71 -9.25 5.23 -9.32
N VAL A 72 -10.15 4.32 -8.95
CA VAL A 72 -9.85 3.25 -7.98
C VAL A 72 -10.22 1.90 -8.57
N TYR A 73 -9.26 0.99 -8.56
CA TYR A 73 -9.46 -0.42 -8.86
C TYR A 73 -9.49 -1.20 -7.55
N LEU A 74 -10.61 -1.86 -7.28
CA LEU A 74 -10.69 -2.90 -6.25
C LEU A 74 -10.23 -4.22 -6.85
N GLN A 75 -9.18 -4.79 -6.28
CA GLN A 75 -8.62 -6.07 -6.69
C GLN A 75 -8.91 -7.10 -5.62
N ARG A 76 -9.51 -8.24 -6.00
CA ARG A 76 -9.73 -9.35 -5.06
C ARG A 76 -9.16 -10.64 -5.61
N HIS A 77 -8.18 -11.18 -4.90
CA HIS A 77 -7.58 -12.49 -5.17
C HIS A 77 -8.39 -13.57 -4.43
N ALA A 78 -9.17 -14.35 -5.17
CA ALA A 78 -10.07 -15.38 -4.62
C ALA A 78 -9.55 -16.81 -4.88
N GLY A 79 -8.23 -17.04 -4.76
CA GLY A 79 -7.63 -18.39 -4.87
C GLY A 79 -7.75 -19.05 -6.24
N GLY A 80 -7.97 -18.29 -7.31
CA GLY A 80 -7.99 -18.75 -8.71
C GLY A 80 -7.31 -17.75 -9.65
N ASP A 81 -7.05 -18.15 -10.90
CA ASP A 81 -6.17 -17.47 -11.88
C ASP A 81 -6.55 -16.02 -12.28
N LYS A 82 -7.66 -15.47 -11.79
CA LYS A 82 -8.05 -14.08 -12.11
C LYS A 82 -8.56 -13.33 -10.88
N ALA A 83 -7.88 -12.23 -10.55
CA ALA A 83 -8.41 -11.22 -9.66
C ALA A 83 -9.72 -10.68 -10.25
N ARG A 84 -10.74 -10.49 -9.42
CA ARG A 84 -11.90 -9.68 -9.82
C ARG A 84 -11.50 -8.21 -9.66
N GLU A 85 -11.53 -7.48 -10.75
CA GLU A 85 -11.23 -6.06 -10.77
C GLU A 85 -12.51 -5.26 -10.97
N MET A 86 -12.77 -4.31 -10.07
CA MET A 86 -13.87 -3.36 -10.20
C MET A 86 -13.28 -1.96 -10.24
N LEU A 87 -13.57 -1.23 -11.32
CA LEU A 87 -13.16 0.16 -11.50
C LEU A 87 -14.26 1.10 -11.03
N ARG A 88 -13.88 2.13 -10.30
CA ARG A 88 -14.68 3.33 -10.07
C ARG A 88 -13.84 4.56 -10.41
N GLU A 89 -14.31 5.34 -11.39
CA GLU A 89 -13.63 6.54 -11.85
C GLU A 89 -14.13 7.79 -11.10
N GLY A 90 -13.28 8.82 -11.02
CA GLY A 90 -13.62 10.15 -10.55
C GLY A 90 -14.13 10.20 -9.11
N VAL A 91 -13.61 9.34 -8.23
CA VAL A 91 -13.97 9.33 -6.81
C VAL A 91 -13.27 10.49 -6.11
N GLU A 92 -14.04 11.37 -5.47
CA GLU A 92 -13.47 12.42 -4.63
C GLU A 92 -12.67 11.81 -3.47
N LEU A 93 -11.45 12.31 -3.25
CA LEU A 93 -10.52 11.75 -2.28
C LEU A 93 -11.09 11.68 -0.85
N PRO A 94 -11.82 12.69 -0.33
CA PRO A 94 -12.47 12.58 0.99
C PRO A 94 -13.52 11.46 1.06
N VAL A 95 -14.25 11.22 -0.03
CA VAL A 95 -15.24 10.14 -0.11
C VAL A 95 -14.54 8.79 -0.15
N LEU A 96 -13.45 8.67 -0.91
CA LEU A 96 -12.63 7.47 -0.91
C LEU A 96 -12.12 7.17 0.50
N LEU A 97 -11.42 8.11 1.13
CA LEU A 97 -10.87 7.96 2.48
C LEU A 97 -11.96 7.55 3.47
N SER A 98 -13.11 8.24 3.48
CA SER A 98 -14.22 7.87 4.37
C SER A 98 -14.68 6.42 4.20
N ASN A 99 -14.73 5.90 2.96
CA ASN A 99 -15.07 4.50 2.70
C ASN A 99 -13.95 3.55 3.15
N LEU A 100 -12.69 3.92 2.92
CA LEU A 100 -11.53 3.12 3.29
C LEU A 100 -11.40 2.98 4.81
N TYR A 101 -11.60 4.05 5.58
CA TYR A 101 -11.64 4.00 7.05
C TYR A 101 -12.75 3.05 7.56
N GLY A 102 -13.90 3.03 6.89
CA GLY A 102 -14.97 2.08 7.20
C GLY A 102 -14.66 0.62 6.83
N ALA A 103 -13.61 0.39 6.03
CA ALA A 103 -13.21 -0.92 5.50
C ALA A 103 -11.78 -1.32 5.92
N GLU A 104 -11.17 -0.62 6.87
CA GLU A 104 -9.77 -0.83 7.31
C GLU A 104 -9.50 -2.31 7.65
N GLU A 105 -10.34 -2.92 8.48
CA GLU A 105 -10.15 -4.31 8.93
C GLU A 105 -10.12 -5.28 7.74
N LEU A 106 -11.00 -5.08 6.74
CA LEU A 106 -10.99 -5.88 5.52
C LEU A 106 -9.67 -5.71 4.76
N LEU A 107 -9.21 -4.48 4.60
CA LEU A 107 -8.00 -4.16 3.84
C LEU A 107 -6.74 -4.69 4.53
N VAL A 108 -6.63 -4.63 5.85
CA VAL A 108 -5.41 -5.05 6.56
C VAL A 108 -5.38 -6.57 6.77
N ASP A 109 -6.49 -7.19 7.14
CA ASP A 109 -6.46 -8.54 7.73
C ASP A 109 -6.80 -9.69 6.78
N ASP A 110 -7.41 -9.43 5.62
CA ASP A 110 -7.95 -10.52 4.79
C ASP A 110 -6.94 -11.27 3.91
N GLY A 111 -5.78 -10.67 3.65
CA GLY A 111 -4.73 -11.23 2.78
C GLY A 111 -5.14 -11.43 1.31
N ALA A 112 -6.23 -10.81 0.86
CA ALA A 112 -6.86 -11.12 -0.43
C ALA A 112 -7.41 -9.89 -1.17
N THR A 113 -7.75 -8.82 -0.45
CA THR A 113 -8.19 -7.56 -1.02
C THR A 113 -7.00 -6.63 -1.22
N GLY A 114 -6.87 -6.10 -2.41
CA GLY A 114 -5.97 -5.03 -2.79
C GLY A 114 -6.71 -3.85 -3.42
N LEU A 115 -6.03 -2.72 -3.50
CA LEU A 115 -6.53 -1.50 -4.12
C LEU A 115 -5.43 -0.89 -4.98
N VAL A 116 -5.81 -0.37 -6.14
CA VAL A 116 -4.96 0.51 -6.93
C VAL A 116 -5.66 1.85 -7.07
N VAL A 117 -5.04 2.89 -6.52
CA VAL A 117 -5.53 4.28 -6.63
C VAL A 117 -4.68 5.00 -7.66
N CYS A 118 -5.31 5.49 -8.71
CA CYS A 118 -4.68 6.15 -9.84
C CYS A 118 -5.08 7.62 -9.88
N ALA A 119 -4.16 8.49 -10.31
CA ALA A 119 -4.51 9.86 -10.63
C ALA A 119 -5.51 9.85 -11.80
N SER A 120 -6.57 10.67 -11.70
CA SER A 120 -7.61 10.72 -12.73
C SER A 120 -7.08 11.10 -14.11
N HIS A 121 -7.82 10.67 -15.14
CA HIS A 121 -7.48 10.89 -16.54
C HIS A 121 -7.03 12.34 -16.85
N GLY A 122 -5.89 12.47 -17.54
CA GLY A 122 -5.29 13.75 -17.93
C GLY A 122 -4.24 14.30 -16.95
N LYS A 123 -4.07 13.67 -15.78
CA LYS A 123 -2.98 13.97 -14.84
C LYS A 123 -1.73 13.14 -15.13
N GLN A 124 -0.60 13.51 -14.51
CA GLN A 124 0.64 12.73 -14.63
C GLN A 124 0.45 11.33 -14.02
N MET A 125 0.91 10.30 -14.72
CA MET A 125 0.83 8.90 -14.28
C MET A 125 1.39 8.75 -12.86
N THR A 126 0.49 8.45 -11.94
CA THR A 126 0.74 8.25 -10.51
C THR A 126 -0.22 7.19 -10.02
N GLU A 127 0.30 6.15 -9.38
CA GLU A 127 -0.47 5.05 -8.83
C GLU A 127 0.05 4.68 -7.45
N VAL A 128 -0.85 4.47 -6.50
CA VAL A 128 -0.54 3.90 -5.18
C VAL A 128 -1.33 2.61 -5.03
N HIS A 129 -0.60 1.52 -4.83
CA HIS A 129 -1.12 0.18 -4.71
C HIS A 129 -1.06 -0.23 -3.24
N PHE A 130 -2.19 -0.70 -2.73
CA PHE A 130 -2.27 -1.56 -1.56
C PHE A 130 -2.35 -2.99 -2.09
N ASP A 131 -1.19 -3.65 -2.19
CA ASP A 131 -1.03 -4.98 -2.78
C ASP A 131 -1.74 -6.04 -1.90
N ASP A 132 -2.20 -7.15 -2.50
CA ASP A 132 -2.87 -8.24 -1.78
C ASP A 132 -1.95 -8.92 -0.75
N HIS A 133 -0.64 -8.87 -0.97
CA HIS A 133 0.40 -9.24 -0.01
C HIS A 133 0.67 -8.18 1.06
N LYS A 134 -0.17 -7.14 1.13
CA LYS A 134 -0.15 -6.06 2.11
C LYS A 134 1.15 -5.24 2.09
N ALA A 135 1.71 -5.09 0.89
CA ALA A 135 2.78 -4.16 0.60
C ALA A 135 2.21 -2.87 -0.01
N LEU A 136 2.89 -1.74 0.22
CA LEU A 136 2.55 -0.48 -0.42
C LEU A 136 3.49 -0.25 -1.59
N ILE A 137 2.95 -0.06 -2.79
CA ILE A 137 3.75 0.17 -4.00
C ILE A 137 3.32 1.49 -4.63
N VAL A 138 4.28 2.37 -4.89
CA VAL A 138 4.03 3.66 -5.53
C VAL A 138 4.72 3.67 -6.89
N TYR A 139 3.99 4.06 -7.93
CA TYR A 139 4.54 4.36 -9.25
C TYR A 139 4.31 5.83 -9.55
N ALA A 140 5.38 6.62 -9.70
CA ALA A 140 5.26 8.02 -10.10
C ALA A 140 6.56 8.51 -10.72
N TYR A 141 6.48 9.52 -11.60
CA TYR A 141 7.69 10.18 -12.13
C TYR A 141 8.37 11.08 -11.09
N ASN A 142 7.60 11.63 -10.14
CA ASN A 142 8.12 12.34 -8.98
C ASN A 142 7.79 11.56 -7.70
N LEU A 143 8.78 10.86 -7.15
CA LEU A 143 8.61 10.07 -5.93
C LEU A 143 8.76 10.90 -4.65
N THR A 144 9.27 12.13 -4.74
CA THR A 144 9.65 12.96 -3.58
C THR A 144 8.51 13.13 -2.57
N PRO A 145 7.28 13.49 -2.95
CA PRO A 145 6.20 13.69 -1.97
C PRO A 145 5.83 12.39 -1.24
N PHE A 146 5.93 11.25 -1.92
CA PHE A 146 5.66 9.93 -1.33
C PHE A 146 6.78 9.51 -0.37
N MET A 147 8.03 9.83 -0.69
CA MET A 147 9.14 9.62 0.23
C MET A 147 8.99 10.46 1.49
N GLU A 148 8.55 11.71 1.37
CA GLU A 148 8.29 12.59 2.52
C GLU A 148 7.23 11.99 3.45
N VAL A 149 6.16 11.38 2.92
CA VAL A 149 5.18 10.65 3.73
C VAL A 149 5.82 9.48 4.47
N LEU A 150 6.61 8.64 3.78
CA LEU A 150 7.28 7.50 4.40
C LEU A 150 8.29 7.94 5.49
N ASP A 151 9.01 9.03 5.25
CA ASP A 151 9.97 9.61 6.20
C ASP A 151 9.25 10.22 7.43
N GLN A 152 8.08 10.86 7.26
CA GLN A 152 7.23 11.32 8.37
C GLN A 152 6.75 10.15 9.24
N HIS A 153 6.51 9.01 8.61
CA HIS A 153 6.20 7.75 9.28
C HIS A 153 7.45 6.98 9.74
N LEU A 154 8.65 7.56 9.66
CA LEU A 154 9.90 6.93 10.11
C LEU A 154 10.14 5.54 9.49
N ILE A 155 9.62 5.29 8.29
CA ILE A 155 9.83 4.03 7.58
C ILE A 155 11.28 4.05 7.05
N PRO A 156 12.15 3.10 7.44
CA PRO A 156 13.55 3.14 7.06
C PRO A 156 13.73 2.81 5.57
N ARG A 157 14.80 3.32 4.97
CA ARG A 157 15.17 3.01 3.58
C ARG A 157 16.02 1.75 3.45
#